data_AF-A0A9X3ZGL9-F1
#
_entry.id   AF-A0A9X3ZGL9-F1
#
_cell.length_a   1.000
_cell.length_b   1.000
_cell.length_c   1.000
_cell.angle_alpha   90.00
_cell.angle_beta   90.00
_cell.angle_gamma   90.00
#
_symmetry.space_group_name_H-M   'P 1'
#
loop_
_entity.id
_entity.type
_entity.pdbx_description
1 polymer ?
#
loop_
_entity_poly.entity_id
_entity_poly.type
_entity_poly.pdbx_seq_one_letter_code
_entity_poly.pdbx_strand_id
1 'polypeptide(L)'
;MLETLFTLDNLTTFLVLTALETVLGFDNLLYISIEAKQVDPAQQSWVRRVGITLAIVLRIVLLFAVLQLIAMLQAPLFTVNHPWFSGAVSGHSLIVLAGGIFLIYTAMKEIYHMIGVDDLEHQKDAAPRRSVRTALIWIVAMNLVFSFDTVLSAVALTENFIVMTAAIVVSGALMVLMADKVASFLQKNRMYEVLGLFVLLLVGVMLMSDGGHIGHLAFFGHAIEPMAKSTFYFVLVTLVAVEIVQSRYQKRILLEAAAKRREARAHNV
;
A
#
# COMPACT_ATOMS: atom_id res chain seq x y z
N MET A 1 -5.99 -18.03 21.75
CA MET A 1 -5.66 -17.58 20.38
C MET A 1 -6.49 -16.38 19.93
N LEU A 2 -7.79 -16.30 20.24
CA LEU A 2 -8.58 -15.07 20.02
C LEU A 2 -8.34 -13.99 21.09
N GLU A 3 -7.98 -14.37 22.32
CA GLU A 3 -7.67 -13.41 23.40
C GLU A 3 -6.50 -12.47 23.08
N THR A 4 -5.56 -12.89 22.23
CA THR A 4 -4.44 -12.03 21.81
C THR A 4 -4.90 -10.91 20.86
N LEU A 5 -6.06 -11.02 20.20
CA LEU A 5 -6.62 -9.94 19.38
C LEU A 5 -7.25 -8.82 20.23
N PHE A 6 -7.74 -9.14 21.43
CA PHE A 6 -8.53 -8.21 22.25
C PHE A 6 -7.69 -7.34 23.20
N THR A 7 -6.37 -7.31 23.04
CA THR A 7 -5.55 -6.30 23.71
C THR A 7 -5.73 -4.95 23.02
N LEU A 8 -5.70 -3.85 23.79
CA LEU A 8 -5.83 -2.49 23.24
C LEU A 8 -4.78 -2.20 22.16
N ASP A 9 -3.56 -2.71 22.34
CA ASP A 9 -2.47 -2.57 21.37
C ASP A 9 -2.78 -3.30 20.05
N ASN A 10 -3.10 -4.60 20.12
CA ASN A 10 -3.40 -5.39 18.92
C ASN A 10 -4.67 -4.95 18.20
N LEU A 11 -5.68 -4.44 18.93
CA LEU A 11 -6.88 -3.87 18.32
C LEU A 11 -6.55 -2.57 17.58
N THR A 12 -5.71 -1.72 18.16
CA THR A 12 -5.27 -0.48 17.51
C THR A 12 -4.47 -0.81 16.25
N THR A 13 -3.51 -1.73 16.35
CA THR A 13 -2.73 -2.18 15.19
C THR A 13 -3.61 -2.83 14.14
N PHE A 14 -4.58 -3.66 14.52
CA PHE A 14 -5.56 -4.26 13.60
C PHE A 14 -6.36 -3.19 12.84
N LEU A 15 -6.86 -2.16 13.53
CA LEU A 15 -7.60 -1.07 12.90
C LEU A 15 -6.71 -0.27 11.93
N VAL A 16 -5.49 0.05 12.35
CA VAL A 16 -4.51 0.73 11.48
C VAL A 16 -4.20 -0.13 10.27
N LEU A 17 -3.86 -1.41 10.45
CA LEU A 17 -3.57 -2.34 9.34
C LEU A 17 -4.75 -2.48 8.39
N THR A 18 -5.97 -2.66 8.91
CA THR A 18 -7.17 -2.76 8.06
C THR A 18 -7.37 -1.48 7.24
N ALA A 19 -7.16 -0.31 7.86
CA ALA A 19 -7.23 0.97 7.16
C ALA A 19 -6.13 1.10 6.10
N LEU A 20 -4.88 0.78 6.45
CA LEU A 20 -3.75 0.83 5.53
C LEU A 20 -3.95 -0.12 4.35
N GLU A 21 -4.32 -1.36 4.59
CA GLU A 21 -4.58 -2.32 3.52
C GLU A 21 -5.76 -1.93 2.63
N THR A 22 -6.75 -1.22 3.19
CA THR A 22 -7.86 -0.67 2.41
C THR A 22 -7.37 0.46 1.50
N VAL A 23 -6.54 1.36 2.02
CA VAL A 23 -5.98 2.51 1.28
C VAL A 23 -4.92 2.07 0.27
N LEU A 24 -3.91 1.30 0.68
CA LEU A 24 -2.87 0.76 -0.21
C LEU A 24 -3.44 -0.32 -1.17
N GLY A 25 -4.50 -1.02 -0.79
CA GLY A 25 -5.19 -1.97 -1.67
C GLY A 25 -5.93 -1.32 -2.83
N PHE A 26 -5.98 0.02 -2.88
CA PHE A 26 -6.50 0.83 -3.97
C PHE A 26 -5.88 0.45 -5.31
N ASP A 27 -4.55 0.43 -5.41
CA ASP A 27 -3.85 0.17 -6.67
C ASP A 27 -4.17 -1.23 -7.17
N ASN A 28 -4.15 -2.20 -6.26
CA ASN A 28 -4.47 -3.59 -6.58
C ASN A 28 -5.90 -3.73 -7.11
N LEU A 29 -6.85 -2.98 -6.55
CA LEU A 29 -8.23 -2.98 -7.01
C LEU A 29 -8.41 -2.24 -8.34
N LEU A 30 -7.67 -1.15 -8.56
CA LEU A 30 -7.66 -0.41 -9.83
C LEU A 30 -7.20 -1.33 -10.97
N TYR A 31 -6.10 -2.06 -10.79
CA TYR A 31 -5.62 -3.05 -11.75
C TYR A 31 -6.63 -4.16 -11.99
N ILE A 32 -7.22 -4.74 -10.93
CA ILE A 32 -8.29 -5.74 -11.06
C ILE A 32 -9.46 -5.19 -11.90
N SER A 33 -9.83 -3.94 -11.67
CA SER A 33 -10.93 -3.28 -12.37
C SER A 33 -10.61 -2.99 -13.85
N ILE A 34 -9.36 -2.64 -14.16
CA ILE A 34 -8.87 -2.43 -15.53
C ILE A 34 -8.81 -3.75 -16.30
N GLU A 35 -8.28 -4.81 -15.69
CA GLU A 35 -8.22 -6.15 -16.32
C GLU A 35 -9.63 -6.74 -16.50
N ALA A 36 -10.52 -6.57 -15.52
CA ALA A 36 -11.90 -7.01 -15.67
C ALA A 36 -12.64 -6.30 -16.81
N LYS A 37 -12.32 -5.03 -17.10
CA LYS A 37 -12.91 -4.27 -18.22
C LYS A 37 -12.49 -4.79 -19.60
N GLN A 38 -11.41 -5.58 -19.68
CA GLN A 38 -10.96 -6.21 -20.92
C GLN A 38 -11.72 -7.51 -21.25
N VAL A 39 -12.63 -7.95 -20.38
CA VAL A 39 -13.50 -9.11 -20.57
C VAL A 39 -14.91 -8.66 -20.97
N ASP A 40 -15.70 -9.56 -21.56
CA ASP A 40 -17.09 -9.29 -21.92
C ASP A 40 -17.90 -8.64 -20.77
N PRO A 41 -18.72 -7.61 -21.05
CA PRO A 41 -19.45 -6.83 -20.04
C PRO A 41 -20.24 -7.68 -19.02
N ALA A 42 -20.84 -8.77 -19.47
CA ALA A 42 -21.62 -9.68 -18.62
C ALA A 42 -20.78 -10.39 -17.55
N GLN A 43 -19.48 -10.54 -17.78
CA GLN A 43 -18.57 -11.32 -16.91
C GLN A 43 -17.71 -10.43 -16.01
N GLN A 44 -17.65 -9.12 -16.24
CA GLN A 44 -16.71 -8.23 -15.54
C GLN A 44 -16.91 -8.20 -14.02
N SER A 45 -18.15 -8.15 -13.54
CA SER A 45 -18.43 -8.15 -12.08
C SER A 45 -18.00 -9.47 -11.43
N TRP A 46 -18.24 -10.59 -12.12
CA TRP A 46 -17.77 -11.89 -11.66
C TRP A 46 -16.24 -11.96 -11.64
N VAL A 47 -15.56 -11.51 -12.70
CA VAL A 47 -14.09 -11.45 -12.77
C VAL A 47 -13.50 -10.59 -11.66
N ARG A 48 -14.11 -9.43 -11.36
CA ARG A 48 -13.67 -8.59 -10.22
C ARG A 48 -13.76 -9.33 -8.90
N ARG A 49 -14.91 -9.92 -8.58
CA ARG A 49 -15.13 -10.62 -7.29
C ARG A 49 -14.21 -11.82 -7.13
N VAL A 50 -14.07 -12.63 -8.18
CA VAL A 50 -13.16 -13.79 -8.19
C VAL A 50 -11.71 -13.34 -8.12
N GLY A 51 -11.33 -12.30 -8.87
CA GLY A 51 -10.00 -11.71 -8.83
C GLY A 51 -9.61 -11.18 -7.45
N ILE A 52 -10.51 -10.46 -6.77
CA ILE A 52 -10.30 -9.98 -5.39
C ILE A 52 -10.18 -11.16 -4.42
N THR A 53 -11.04 -12.18 -4.56
CA THR A 53 -10.98 -13.36 -3.69
C THR A 53 -9.65 -14.11 -3.85
N LEU A 54 -9.21 -14.33 -5.09
CA LEU A 54 -7.91 -14.92 -5.41
C LEU A 54 -6.76 -14.09 -4.85
N ALA A 55 -6.84 -12.77 -4.96
CA ALA A 55 -5.85 -11.85 -4.40
C ALA A 55 -5.72 -11.97 -2.87
N ILE A 56 -6.84 -12.04 -2.15
CA ILE A 56 -6.83 -12.22 -0.68
C ILE A 56 -6.16 -13.55 -0.30
N VAL A 57 -6.53 -14.64 -0.97
CA VAL A 57 -5.92 -15.96 -0.72
C VAL A 57 -4.42 -15.91 -1.00
N LEU A 58 -4.01 -15.35 -2.14
CA LEU A 58 -2.62 -15.19 -2.51
C LEU A 58 -1.84 -14.36 -1.47
N ARG A 59 -2.43 -13.28 -0.95
CA ARG A 59 -1.83 -12.46 0.11
C ARG A 59 -1.56 -13.23 1.38
N ILE A 60 -2.50 -14.07 1.81
CA ILE A 60 -2.32 -14.89 3.02
C ILE A 60 -1.20 -15.92 2.80
N VAL A 61 -1.17 -16.55 1.63
CA VAL A 61 -0.09 -17.49 1.26
C VAL A 61 1.27 -16.78 1.20
N LEU A 62 1.32 -15.60 0.58
CA LEU A 62 2.52 -14.78 0.48
C LEU A 62 3.00 -14.31 1.86
N LEU A 63 2.09 -13.86 2.73
CA LEU A 63 2.39 -13.48 4.10
C LEU A 63 3.05 -14.63 4.86
N PHE A 64 2.47 -15.82 4.79
CA PHE A 64 3.06 -17.00 5.40
C PHE A 64 4.44 -17.32 4.82
N ALA A 65 4.59 -17.29 3.48
CA ALA A 65 5.86 -17.55 2.82
C ALA A 65 6.95 -16.55 3.21
N VAL A 66 6.63 -15.26 3.28
CA VAL A 66 7.55 -14.19 3.70
C VAL A 66 7.96 -14.34 5.16
N LEU A 67 7.01 -14.64 6.05
CA LEU A 67 7.33 -14.88 7.47
C LEU A 67 8.24 -16.09 7.66
N GLN A 68 7.99 -17.18 6.93
CA GLN A 68 8.87 -18.35 6.95
C GLN A 68 10.27 -18.03 6.40
N LEU A 69 10.34 -17.27 5.30
CA LEU A 69 11.61 -16.84 4.70
C LEU A 69 12.41 -15.99 5.69
N ILE A 70 11.76 -15.03 6.36
CA ILE A 70 12.38 -14.20 7.39
C ILE A 70 12.89 -15.07 8.54
N ALA A 71 12.07 -16.00 9.05
CA ALA A 71 12.45 -16.90 10.15
C ALA A 71 13.66 -17.78 9.78
N MET A 72 13.72 -18.29 8.54
CA MET A 72 14.85 -19.09 8.06
C MET A 72 16.15 -18.29 7.92
N LEU A 73 16.06 -16.97 7.76
CA LEU A 73 17.19 -16.08 7.50
C LEU A 73 17.61 -15.23 8.70
N GLN A 74 17.20 -15.63 9.91
CA GLN A 74 17.59 -14.96 11.16
C GLN A 74 19.06 -15.18 11.52
N ALA A 75 19.67 -16.28 11.07
CA ALA A 75 21.08 -16.55 11.34
C ALA A 75 21.99 -15.47 10.71
N PRO A 76 23.02 -14.97 11.43
CA PRO A 76 23.95 -13.99 10.90
C PRO A 76 24.76 -14.61 9.75
N LEU A 77 24.69 -14.00 8.57
CA LEU A 77 25.41 -14.46 7.38
C LEU A 77 26.85 -13.97 7.38
N PHE A 78 27.08 -12.74 7.85
CA PHE A 78 28.40 -12.12 7.96
C PHE A 78 28.49 -11.25 9.22
N THR A 79 29.58 -11.36 9.96
CA THR A 79 29.92 -10.46 11.07
C THR A 79 31.10 -9.59 10.65
N VAL A 80 30.87 -8.29 10.49
CA VAL A 80 31.90 -7.31 10.19
C VAL A 80 32.20 -6.54 11.48
N ASN A 81 33.45 -6.58 11.93
CA ASN A 81 33.94 -5.81 13.08
C ASN A 81 35.01 -4.82 12.60
N HIS A 82 34.61 -3.62 12.20
CA HIS A 82 35.52 -2.53 11.81
C HIS A 82 35.28 -1.29 12.69
N PRO A 83 36.31 -0.49 13.05
CA PRO A 83 36.17 0.68 13.92
C PRO A 83 35.14 1.75 13.48
N TRP A 84 34.79 1.77 12.19
CA TRP A 84 33.81 2.70 11.61
C TRP A 84 32.52 2.00 11.14
N PHE A 85 32.50 0.67 11.11
CA PHE A 85 31.39 -0.14 10.63
C PHE A 85 31.41 -1.49 11.34
N SER A 86 30.53 -1.67 12.32
CA SER A 86 30.31 -2.94 13.01
C SER A 86 28.91 -3.44 12.68
N GLY A 87 28.74 -4.70 12.30
CA GLY A 87 27.41 -5.24 12.01
C GLY A 87 27.40 -6.76 11.84
N ALA A 88 26.34 -7.40 12.35
CA ALA A 88 26.03 -8.81 12.10
C ALA A 88 24.89 -8.87 11.08
N VAL A 89 25.23 -8.85 9.80
CA VAL A 89 24.25 -8.81 8.71
C VAL A 89 23.64 -10.21 8.57
N SER A 90 22.36 -10.32 8.93
CA SER A 90 21.52 -11.50 8.70
C SER A 90 20.75 -11.36 7.38
N GLY A 91 20.32 -12.48 6.80
CA GLY A 91 19.44 -12.43 5.63
C GLY A 91 18.12 -11.72 5.92
N HIS A 92 17.64 -11.79 7.17
CA HIS A 92 16.51 -11.00 7.66
C HIS A 92 16.75 -9.50 7.54
N SER A 93 17.88 -8.97 8.03
CA SER A 93 18.20 -7.54 7.91
C SER A 93 18.25 -7.07 6.46
N LEU A 94 18.78 -7.91 5.56
CA LEU A 94 18.85 -7.61 4.13
C LEU A 94 17.47 -7.57 3.48
N ILE A 95 16.59 -8.52 3.80
CA ILE A 95 15.21 -8.55 3.27
C ILE A 95 14.45 -7.31 3.73
N VAL A 96 14.54 -6.96 5.02
CA VAL A 96 13.84 -5.80 5.59
C VAL A 96 14.36 -4.49 4.99
N LEU A 97 15.68 -4.33 4.89
CA LEU A 97 16.31 -3.16 4.25
C LEU A 97 15.97 -3.04 2.77
N ALA A 98 16.09 -4.14 2.01
CA ALA A 98 15.75 -4.16 0.59
C ALA A 98 14.26 -3.86 0.38
N GLY A 99 13.39 -4.39 1.25
CA GLY A 99 11.98 -4.06 1.32
C GLY A 99 11.75 -2.57 1.53
N GLY A 100 12.37 -1.97 2.56
CA GLY A 100 12.26 -0.54 2.84
C GLY A 100 12.71 0.34 1.66
N ILE A 101 13.86 0.01 1.06
CA ILE A 101 14.37 0.71 -0.14
C ILE A 101 13.40 0.55 -1.31
N PHE A 102 12.85 -0.63 -1.52
CA PHE A 102 11.87 -0.89 -2.57
C PHE A 102 10.62 -0.04 -2.41
N LEU A 103 10.03 0.02 -1.20
CA LEU A 103 8.84 0.84 -0.94
C LEU A 103 9.12 2.32 -1.15
N ILE A 104 10.24 2.83 -0.65
CA ILE A 104 10.64 4.23 -0.83
C ILE A 104 10.83 4.55 -2.32
N TYR A 105 11.56 3.70 -3.04
CA TYR A 105 11.79 3.89 -4.47
C TYR A 105 10.47 3.91 -5.25
N THR A 106 9.58 2.95 -4.99
CA THR A 106 8.27 2.85 -5.64
C THR A 106 7.42 4.08 -5.34
N ALA A 107 7.31 4.49 -4.07
CA ALA A 107 6.57 5.69 -3.67
C ALA A 107 7.13 6.95 -4.34
N MET A 108 8.45 7.14 -4.31
CA MET A 108 9.12 8.30 -4.93
C MET A 108 8.93 8.34 -6.45
N LYS A 109 9.06 7.18 -7.11
CA LYS A 109 8.85 7.06 -8.56
C LYS A 109 7.42 7.42 -8.96
N GLU A 110 6.44 6.98 -8.19
CA GLU A 110 5.03 7.27 -8.48
C GLU A 110 4.71 8.74 -8.21
N ILE A 111 5.18 9.31 -7.08
CA ILE A 111 5.05 10.73 -6.79
C ILE A 111 5.67 11.59 -7.91
N TYR A 112 6.84 11.20 -8.43
CA TYR A 112 7.49 11.90 -9.54
C TYR A 112 6.64 11.85 -10.83
N HIS A 113 6.05 10.69 -11.16
CA HIS A 113 5.12 10.58 -12.30
C HIS A 113 3.87 11.43 -12.12
N MET A 114 3.34 11.58 -10.91
CA MET A 114 2.19 12.44 -10.65
C MET A 114 2.51 13.94 -10.83
N ILE A 115 3.73 14.36 -10.53
CA ILE A 115 4.19 15.76 -10.65
C ILE A 115 4.58 16.11 -12.10
N GLY A 116 5.10 15.13 -12.85
CA GLY A 116 5.64 15.34 -14.20
C GLY A 116 4.61 15.37 -15.34
N VAL A 117 3.31 15.22 -15.06
CA VAL A 117 2.28 15.08 -16.09
C VAL A 117 1.16 16.11 -15.93
N ASP A 118 1.35 17.29 -16.55
CA ASP A 118 0.26 17.94 -17.28
C ASP A 118 0.18 17.26 -18.66
N ASP A 119 -1.01 16.81 -19.04
CA ASP A 119 -1.33 16.05 -20.25
C ASP A 119 -0.72 14.64 -20.37
N LEU A 120 -1.61 13.63 -20.35
CA LEU A 120 -1.83 12.72 -21.47
C LEU A 120 -3.08 11.87 -21.16
N GLU A 121 -4.22 12.32 -21.70
CA GLU A 121 -5.33 11.44 -22.05
C GLU A 121 -4.81 10.37 -23.02
N HIS A 122 -4.25 9.29 -22.51
CA HIS A 122 -4.17 8.08 -23.30
C HIS A 122 -5.53 7.39 -23.25
N GLN A 123 -6.37 7.77 -24.22
CA GLN A 123 -7.26 6.81 -24.87
C GLN A 123 -6.40 5.59 -25.24
N LYS A 124 -6.42 4.58 -24.36
CA LYS A 124 -6.03 3.24 -24.76
C LYS A 124 -7.08 2.80 -25.74
N ASP A 125 -6.70 2.68 -27.01
CA ASP A 125 -7.43 1.92 -28.01
C ASP A 125 -7.95 0.63 -27.38
N ALA A 126 -9.18 0.25 -27.75
CA ALA A 126 -9.85 -0.92 -27.22
C ALA A 126 -8.97 -2.16 -27.46
N ALA A 127 -8.17 -2.52 -26.44
CA ALA A 127 -7.38 -3.72 -26.46
C ALA A 127 -8.31 -4.90 -26.76
N PRO A 128 -7.87 -5.87 -27.60
CA PRO A 128 -8.70 -7.01 -27.94
C PRO A 128 -9.22 -7.69 -26.67
N ARG A 129 -10.51 -8.04 -26.67
CA ARG A 129 -11.15 -8.65 -25.50
C ARG A 129 -10.35 -9.87 -25.05
N ARG A 130 -9.86 -9.84 -23.82
CA ARG A 130 -9.11 -10.94 -23.23
C ARG A 130 -10.09 -12.01 -22.77
N SER A 131 -9.66 -13.27 -22.85
CA SER A 131 -10.39 -14.35 -22.20
C SER A 131 -10.40 -14.14 -20.68
N VAL A 132 -11.46 -14.60 -20.01
CA VAL A 132 -11.55 -14.61 -18.54
C VAL A 132 -10.30 -15.20 -17.90
N ARG A 133 -9.82 -16.33 -18.42
CA ARG A 133 -8.65 -17.03 -17.89
C ARG A 133 -7.41 -16.15 -17.98
N THR A 134 -7.20 -15.49 -19.11
CA THR A 134 -6.07 -14.56 -19.31
C THR A 134 -6.15 -13.39 -18.35
N ALA A 135 -7.33 -12.78 -18.19
CA ALA A 135 -7.54 -11.67 -17.25
C ALA A 135 -7.26 -12.09 -15.80
N LEU A 136 -7.74 -13.27 -15.37
CA LEU A 136 -7.48 -13.79 -14.03
C LEU A 136 -5.99 -14.08 -13.78
N ILE A 137 -5.27 -14.63 -14.76
CA ILE A 137 -3.82 -14.86 -14.66
C ILE A 137 -3.08 -13.54 -14.48
N TRP A 138 -3.42 -12.51 -15.27
CA TRP A 138 -2.80 -11.19 -15.13
C TRP A 138 -3.14 -10.51 -13.80
N ILE A 139 -4.38 -10.65 -13.34
CA ILE A 139 -4.80 -10.18 -12.01
C ILE A 139 -3.94 -10.83 -10.93
N VAL A 140 -3.78 -12.15 -10.95
CA VAL A 140 -2.97 -12.90 -9.97
C VAL A 140 -1.50 -12.49 -10.05
N ALA A 141 -0.93 -12.38 -11.25
CA ALA A 141 0.46 -12.00 -11.45
C ALA A 141 0.75 -10.58 -10.95
N MET A 142 -0.08 -9.61 -11.30
CA MET A 142 0.07 -8.23 -10.83
C MET A 142 -0.18 -8.14 -9.32
N ASN A 143 -1.17 -8.87 -8.82
CA ASN A 143 -1.43 -8.89 -7.39
C ASN A 143 -0.27 -9.49 -6.59
N LEU A 144 0.46 -10.48 -7.13
CA LEU A 144 1.65 -11.02 -6.50
C LEU A 144 2.71 -9.94 -6.30
N VAL A 145 3.00 -9.18 -7.37
CA VAL A 145 4.01 -8.10 -7.35
C VAL A 145 3.63 -7.02 -6.34
N PHE A 146 2.40 -6.51 -6.41
CA PHE A 146 1.97 -5.44 -5.49
C PHE A 146 1.70 -5.91 -4.06
N SER A 147 1.35 -7.18 -3.86
CA SER A 147 1.09 -7.68 -2.51
C SER A 147 2.35 -7.77 -1.67
N PHE A 148 3.53 -7.81 -2.30
CA PHE A 148 4.81 -7.76 -1.60
C PHE A 148 4.92 -6.52 -0.71
N ASP A 149 4.49 -5.36 -1.21
CA ASP A 149 4.51 -4.09 -0.47
C ASP A 149 3.62 -4.13 0.76
N THR A 150 2.37 -4.57 0.56
CA THR A 150 1.40 -4.65 1.66
C THR A 150 1.78 -5.70 2.71
N VAL A 151 2.42 -6.80 2.29
CA VAL A 151 2.89 -7.84 3.22
C VAL A 151 4.08 -7.34 4.04
N LEU A 152 5.07 -6.72 3.40
CA LEU A 152 6.20 -6.12 4.12
C LEU A 152 5.74 -5.03 5.08
N SER A 153 4.77 -4.22 4.66
CA SER A 153 4.15 -3.21 5.52
C SER A 153 3.51 -3.83 6.76
N ALA A 154 2.76 -4.92 6.59
CA ALA A 154 2.10 -5.60 7.70
C ALA A 154 3.12 -6.17 8.71
N VAL A 155 4.19 -6.78 8.21
CA VAL A 155 5.28 -7.35 9.02
C VAL A 155 6.02 -6.27 9.80
N ALA A 156 6.17 -5.05 9.27
CA ALA A 156 6.76 -3.93 10.00
C ALA A 156 5.90 -3.52 11.21
N LEU A 157 4.58 -3.51 11.06
CA LEU A 157 3.68 -3.00 12.11
C LEU A 157 3.44 -4.01 13.24
N THR A 158 3.40 -5.31 12.95
CA THR A 158 3.13 -6.34 13.96
C THR A 158 3.74 -7.69 13.63
N GLU A 159 4.17 -8.39 14.68
CA GLU A 159 4.62 -9.79 14.59
C GLU A 159 3.45 -10.77 14.74
N ASN A 160 2.25 -10.29 15.07
CA ASN A 160 1.09 -11.13 15.29
C ASN A 160 0.44 -11.54 13.96
N PHE A 161 0.75 -12.75 13.51
CA PHE A 161 0.18 -13.35 12.29
C PHE A 161 -1.35 -13.32 12.24
N ILE A 162 -2.03 -13.47 13.38
CA ILE A 162 -3.49 -13.47 13.44
C ILE A 162 -4.02 -12.06 13.16
N VAL A 163 -3.39 -11.02 13.72
CA VAL A 163 -3.75 -9.63 13.48
C VAL A 163 -3.57 -9.27 12.01
N MET A 164 -2.42 -9.60 11.41
CA MET A 164 -2.17 -9.37 9.98
C MET A 164 -3.18 -10.11 9.09
N THR A 165 -3.37 -11.41 9.32
CA THR A 165 -4.31 -12.21 8.52
C THR A 165 -5.74 -11.71 8.66
N ALA A 166 -6.16 -11.34 9.88
CA ALA A 166 -7.49 -10.78 10.11
C ALA A 166 -7.69 -9.45 9.36
N ALA A 167 -6.67 -8.57 9.35
CA ALA A 167 -6.73 -7.31 8.61
C ALA A 167 -6.92 -7.58 7.10
N ILE A 168 -6.13 -8.49 6.52
CA ILE A 168 -6.21 -8.88 5.10
C ILE A 168 -7.59 -9.40 4.75
N VAL A 169 -8.15 -10.27 5.60
CA VAL A 169 -9.47 -10.87 5.36
C VAL A 169 -10.58 -9.82 5.49
N VAL A 170 -10.55 -8.97 6.52
CA VAL A 170 -11.60 -7.96 6.76
C VAL A 170 -11.55 -6.86 5.70
N SER A 171 -10.36 -6.34 5.40
CA SER A 171 -10.13 -5.38 4.31
C SER A 171 -10.56 -5.96 2.97
N GLY A 172 -10.15 -7.20 2.68
CA GLY A 172 -10.55 -7.91 1.47
C GLY A 172 -12.05 -8.15 1.36
N ALA A 173 -12.72 -8.53 2.45
CA ALA A 173 -14.17 -8.69 2.47
C ALA A 173 -14.89 -7.36 2.20
N LEU A 174 -14.43 -6.26 2.81
CA LEU A 174 -14.94 -4.93 2.53
C LEU A 174 -14.78 -4.56 1.05
N MET A 175 -13.63 -4.89 0.44
CA MET A 175 -13.39 -4.67 -0.99
C MET A 175 -14.31 -5.51 -1.88
N VAL A 176 -14.55 -6.79 -1.57
CA VAL A 176 -15.49 -7.63 -2.35
C VAL A 176 -16.90 -7.07 -2.30
N LEU A 177 -17.37 -6.70 -1.09
CA LEU A 177 -18.71 -6.14 -0.88
C LEU A 177 -18.90 -4.81 -1.62
N MET A 178 -17.84 -4.01 -1.69
CA MET A 178 -17.90 -2.68 -2.30
C MET A 178 -17.22 -2.61 -3.68
N ALA A 179 -16.84 -3.73 -4.30
CA ALA A 179 -15.96 -3.77 -5.47
C ALA A 179 -16.41 -2.84 -6.61
N ASP A 180 -17.71 -2.85 -6.93
CA ASP A 180 -18.29 -2.02 -7.98
C ASP A 180 -18.35 -0.54 -7.59
N LYS A 181 -18.66 -0.23 -6.32
CA LYS A 181 -18.71 1.14 -5.79
C LYS A 181 -17.32 1.74 -5.64
N VAL A 182 -16.40 1.00 -5.03
CA VAL A 182 -15.01 1.40 -4.81
C VAL A 182 -14.39 1.66 -6.17
N ALA A 183 -14.40 0.71 -7.12
CA ALA A 183 -13.84 0.94 -8.46
C ALA A 183 -14.35 2.25 -9.12
N SER A 184 -15.66 2.54 -9.02
CA SER A 184 -16.23 3.78 -9.57
C SER A 184 -15.90 5.05 -8.78
N PHE A 185 -15.74 4.95 -7.46
CA PHE A 185 -15.35 6.04 -6.56
C PHE A 185 -13.86 6.36 -6.73
N LEU A 186 -13.03 5.33 -6.84
CA LEU A 186 -11.58 5.42 -7.01
C LEU A 186 -11.21 6.14 -8.32
N GLN A 187 -11.88 5.82 -9.43
CA GLN A 187 -11.65 6.52 -10.71
C GLN A 187 -11.97 8.03 -10.64
N LYS A 188 -12.81 8.45 -9.71
CA LYS A 188 -13.25 9.86 -9.57
C LYS A 188 -12.45 10.63 -8.52
N ASN A 189 -11.68 9.94 -7.67
CA ASN A 189 -11.07 10.52 -6.48
C ASN A 189 -9.57 10.19 -6.35
N ARG A 190 -8.79 10.61 -7.35
CA ARG A 190 -7.32 10.48 -7.44
C ARG A 190 -6.53 11.04 -6.23
N MET A 191 -7.14 11.89 -5.40
CA MET A 191 -6.52 12.41 -4.17
C MET A 191 -6.20 11.32 -3.14
N TYR A 192 -6.98 10.23 -3.09
CA TYR A 192 -6.73 9.14 -2.13
C TYR A 192 -5.54 8.24 -2.53
N GLU A 193 -5.14 8.28 -3.79
CA GLU A 193 -3.94 7.60 -4.32
C GLU A 193 -2.67 8.20 -3.68
N VAL A 194 -2.59 9.53 -3.65
CA VAL A 194 -1.48 10.27 -3.05
C VAL A 194 -1.30 9.92 -1.57
N LEU A 195 -2.40 9.81 -0.80
CA LEU A 195 -2.36 9.42 0.60
C LEU A 195 -1.72 8.03 0.78
N GLY A 196 -2.06 7.07 -0.07
CA GLY A 196 -1.48 5.73 -0.06
C GLY A 196 0.03 5.74 -0.31
N LEU A 197 0.50 6.55 -1.25
CA LEU A 197 1.94 6.69 -1.56
C LEU A 197 2.73 7.28 -0.39
N PHE A 198 2.18 8.25 0.33
CA PHE A 198 2.82 8.79 1.53
C PHE A 198 2.87 7.79 2.68
N VAL A 199 1.82 6.98 2.85
CA VAL A 199 1.85 5.87 3.81
C VAL A 199 2.92 4.85 3.41
N LEU A 200 2.97 4.47 2.14
CA LEU A 200 3.97 3.54 1.60
C LEU A 200 5.40 4.04 1.87
N LEU A 201 5.65 5.35 1.66
CA LEU A 201 6.92 5.99 2.00
C LEU A 201 7.22 5.91 3.51
N LEU A 202 6.23 6.21 4.36
CA LEU A 202 6.39 6.14 5.82
C LEU A 202 6.74 4.72 6.30
N VAL A 203 6.07 3.70 5.75
CA VAL A 203 6.40 2.30 6.01
C VAL A 203 7.80 1.96 5.49
N GLY A 204 8.17 2.45 4.30
CA GLY A 204 9.51 2.26 3.76
C GLY A 204 10.60 2.81 4.69
N VAL A 205 10.38 3.99 5.27
CA VAL A 205 11.27 4.57 6.29
C VAL A 205 11.31 3.73 7.57
N MET A 206 10.16 3.23 8.03
CA MET A 206 10.08 2.31 9.18
C MET A 206 10.90 1.05 8.94
N LEU A 207 10.73 0.39 7.79
CA LEU A 207 11.52 -0.79 7.39
C LEU A 207 13.02 -0.48 7.27
N MET A 208 13.40 0.69 6.75
CA MET A 208 14.81 1.09 6.72
C MET A 208 15.40 1.20 8.13
N SER A 209 14.64 1.75 9.09
CA SER A 209 15.06 1.84 10.48
C SER A 209 15.15 0.47 11.15
N ASP A 210 14.15 -0.39 10.97
CA ASP A 210 14.11 -1.74 11.56
C ASP A 210 15.22 -2.62 10.97
N GLY A 211 15.36 -2.62 9.64
CA GLY A 211 16.38 -3.40 8.96
C GLY A 211 17.80 -2.92 9.31
N GLY A 212 17.99 -1.61 9.47
CA GLY A 212 19.25 -1.04 9.93
C GLY A 212 19.58 -1.44 11.36
N HIS A 213 18.56 -1.45 12.24
CA HIS A 213 18.71 -1.91 13.61
C HIS A 213 19.05 -3.42 13.68
N ILE A 214 18.33 -4.27 12.95
CA ILE A 214 18.59 -5.72 12.89
C ILE A 214 19.98 -6.00 12.31
N GLY A 215 20.45 -5.18 11.37
CA GLY A 215 21.81 -5.27 10.80
C GLY A 215 22.91 -4.66 11.69
N HIS A 216 22.56 -4.10 12.85
CA HIS A 216 23.44 -3.32 13.72
C HIS A 216 24.17 -2.17 13.00
N LEU A 217 23.54 -1.57 11.99
CA LEU A 217 24.13 -0.49 11.20
C LEU A 217 24.26 0.78 12.05
N ALA A 218 25.35 1.52 11.84
CA ALA A 218 25.59 2.82 12.44
C ALA A 218 25.92 3.86 11.35
N PHE A 219 25.36 5.07 11.50
CA PHE A 219 25.65 6.22 10.65
C PHE A 219 26.27 7.32 11.49
N PHE A 220 27.42 7.85 11.06
CA PHE A 220 28.12 8.94 11.76
C PHE A 220 28.42 8.66 13.25
N GLY A 221 28.60 7.38 13.62
CA GLY A 221 28.84 6.97 15.01
C GLY A 221 27.57 6.78 15.85
N HIS A 222 26.38 7.00 15.28
CA HIS A 222 25.09 6.72 15.91
C HIS A 222 24.48 5.45 15.36
N ALA A 223 24.13 4.51 16.24
CA ALA A 223 23.42 3.29 15.86
C ALA A 223 22.02 3.64 15.33
N ILE A 224 21.56 2.91 14.32
CA ILE A 224 20.17 3.02 13.88
C ILE A 224 19.26 2.38 14.93
N GLU A 225 18.32 3.17 15.44
CA GLU A 225 17.24 2.71 16.31
C GLU A 225 15.95 2.48 15.50
N PRO A 226 15.16 1.45 15.84
CA PRO A 226 13.92 1.17 15.16
C PRO A 226 12.89 2.26 15.47
N MET A 227 12.08 2.61 14.48
CA MET A 227 11.04 3.61 14.66
C MET A 227 9.96 3.09 15.62
N ALA A 228 9.69 3.82 16.70
CA ALA A 228 8.63 3.45 17.62
C ALA A 228 7.25 3.44 16.93
N LYS A 229 6.45 2.38 17.16
CA LYS A 229 5.11 2.22 16.58
C LYS A 229 4.17 3.39 16.90
N SER A 230 4.28 3.94 18.12
CA SER A 230 3.55 5.13 18.53
C SER A 230 3.87 6.34 17.66
N THR A 231 5.14 6.54 17.32
CA THR A 231 5.59 7.59 16.39
C THR A 231 5.02 7.35 15.00
N PHE A 232 5.02 6.10 14.52
CA PHE A 232 4.42 5.74 13.24
C PHE A 232 2.93 6.09 13.22
N TYR A 233 2.16 5.69 14.25
CA TYR A 233 0.73 6.01 14.35
C TYR A 233 0.48 7.51 14.45
N PHE A 234 1.31 8.23 15.21
CA PHE A 234 1.18 9.67 15.35
C PHE A 234 1.40 10.41 14.01
N VAL A 235 2.44 10.03 13.27
CA VAL A 235 2.70 10.59 11.93
C VAL A 235 1.57 10.23 10.97
N LEU A 236 1.09 8.99 10.98
CA LEU A 236 -0.01 8.54 10.12
C LEU A 236 -1.29 9.33 10.38
N VAL A 237 -1.70 9.49 11.64
CA VAL A 237 -2.90 10.26 11.99
C VAL A 237 -2.75 11.72 11.58
N THR A 238 -1.56 12.30 11.81
CA THR A 238 -1.27 13.68 11.39
C THR A 238 -1.36 13.83 9.88
N LEU A 239 -0.83 12.88 9.12
CA LEU A 239 -0.83 12.87 7.66
C LEU A 239 -2.26 12.79 7.11
N VAL A 240 -3.07 11.89 7.66
CA VAL A 240 -4.50 11.76 7.31
C VAL A 240 -5.26 13.05 7.66
N ALA A 241 -4.99 13.66 8.81
CA ALA A 241 -5.63 14.91 9.21
C ALA A 241 -5.29 16.07 8.26
N VAL A 242 -4.01 16.20 7.89
CA VAL A 242 -3.54 17.19 6.91
C VAL A 242 -4.23 16.97 5.56
N GLU A 243 -4.29 15.73 5.08
CA GLU A 243 -4.94 15.40 3.81
C GLU A 243 -6.45 15.73 3.83
N ILE A 244 -7.15 15.48 4.95
CA ILE A 244 -8.56 15.86 5.10
C ILE A 244 -8.73 17.39 5.01
N VAL A 245 -7.86 18.15 5.66
CA VAL A 245 -7.90 19.63 5.63
C VAL A 245 -7.59 20.14 4.23
N GLN A 246 -6.52 19.64 3.60
CA GLN A 246 -6.11 20.00 2.24
C GLN A 246 -7.20 19.67 1.22
N SER A 247 -7.80 18.48 1.28
CA SER A 247 -8.89 18.06 0.40
C SER A 247 -10.11 18.96 0.53
N ARG A 248 -10.47 19.38 1.75
CA ARG A 248 -11.57 20.34 1.98
C ARG A 248 -11.24 21.72 1.41
N TYR A 249 -10.00 22.17 1.58
CA TYR A 249 -9.54 23.47 1.07
C TYR A 249 -9.54 23.52 -0.46
N GLN A 250 -8.97 22.51 -1.13
CA GLN A 250 -8.97 22.41 -2.59
C GLN A 250 -10.39 22.38 -3.17
N LYS A 251 -11.31 21.63 -2.56
CA LYS A 251 -12.73 21.62 -2.98
C LYS A 251 -13.35 23.02 -2.91
N ARG A 252 -13.04 23.82 -1.88
CA ARG A 252 -13.54 25.20 -1.78
C ARG A 252 -13.00 26.08 -2.90
N ILE A 253 -11.69 26.02 -3.18
CA ILE A 253 -11.07 26.77 -4.29
C ILE A 253 -11.74 26.44 -5.62
N LEU A 254 -11.97 25.15 -5.90
CA LEU A 254 -12.61 24.72 -7.14
C LEU A 254 -14.05 25.23 -7.27
N LEU A 255 -14.81 25.25 -6.17
CA LEU A 255 -16.17 25.80 -6.13
C LEU A 255 -16.18 27.31 -6.38
N GLU A 256 -15.25 28.06 -5.74
CA GLU A 256 -15.10 29.49 -5.95
C GLU A 256 -14.70 29.82 -7.40
N ALA A 257 -13.76 29.05 -7.98
CA ALA A 257 -13.36 29.20 -9.37
C ALA A 257 -14.53 28.91 -10.33
N ALA A 258 -15.35 27.89 -10.04
CA ALA A 258 -16.53 27.56 -10.84
C ALA A 258 -17.62 28.64 -10.75
N ALA A 259 -17.83 29.23 -9.57
CA ALA A 259 -18.75 30.35 -9.37
C ALA A 259 -18.33 31.57 -10.21
N LYS A 260 -17.06 31.98 -10.11
CA LYS A 260 -16.51 33.09 -10.91
C LYS A 260 -16.64 32.86 -12.42
N ARG A 261 -16.43 31.63 -12.91
CA ARG A 261 -16.63 31.28 -14.33
C ARG A 261 -18.09 31.37 -14.77
N ARG A 262 -19.06 31.07 -13.90
CA ARG A 262 -20.49 31.18 -14.21
C ARG A 262 -20.93 32.65 -14.28
N GLU A 263 -20.49 33.48 -13.34
CA GLU A 263 -20.76 34.92 -13.35
C GLU A 263 -20.20 35.61 -14.59
N ALA A 264 -18.97 35.27 -14.99
CA ALA A 264 -18.34 35.79 -16.21
C ALA A 264 -19.09 35.38 -17.50
N ARG A 265 -19.70 34.19 -17.55
CA ARG A 265 -20.54 33.77 -18.67
C ARG A 265 -21.89 34.48 -18.70
N ALA A 266 -22.48 34.79 -17.54
CA ALA A 266 -23.75 35.48 -17.44
C ALA A 266 -23.67 36.97 -17.81
N HIS A 267 -22.49 37.59 -17.71
CA HIS A 267 -22.28 38.98 -18.15
C HIS A 267 -21.93 39.13 -19.64
N ASN A 268 -21.63 38.03 -20.35
CA ASN A 268 -21.27 38.02 -21.76
C ASN A 268 -22.41 37.54 -22.69
N VAL A 269 -23.63 37.38 -22.16
CA VAL A 269 -24.88 37.03 -22.88
C VAL A 269 -25.88 38.15 -22.65
#